data_AF-A0A923G3Q0-F1
#
_entry.id   AF-A0A923G3Q0-F1
#
_cell.length_a   1.000
_cell.length_b   1.000
_cell.length_c   1.000
_cell.angle_alpha   90.00
_cell.angle_beta   90.00
_cell.angle_gamma   90.00
#
_symmetry.space_group_name_H-M   'P 1'
#
loop_
_entity.id
_entity.type
_entity.pdbx_description
1 polymer ?
#
loop_
_entity_poly.entity_id
_entity_poly.type
_entity_poly.pdbx_seq_one_letter_code
_entity_poly.pdbx_strand_id
1 'polypeptide(L)'
;MSEEINKSRIAKEILEHLHAHTYIPDQMALFVYLIWLDEKIYFYEDEKFCEIIKDLRSMDAGDEFTYTKEEIIEMLTPYITPIG
;
A
#
# COMPACT_ATOMS: atom_id res chain seq x y z
N MET A 1 3.55 -17.37 1.06
CA MET A 1 5.02 -17.20 1.16
C MET A 1 5.40 -17.31 2.64
N SER A 2 6.55 -17.88 3.03
CA SER A 2 6.86 -18.02 4.47
C SER A 2 7.13 -16.66 5.11
N GLU A 3 6.76 -16.49 6.38
CA GLU A 3 6.83 -15.21 7.11
C GLU A 3 8.25 -14.59 7.12
N GLU A 4 9.30 -15.43 7.14
CA GLU A 4 10.69 -14.98 7.07
C GLU A 4 11.07 -14.41 5.70
N ILE A 5 10.52 -14.94 4.61
CA ILE A 5 10.76 -14.42 3.26
C ILE A 5 10.13 -13.03 3.12
N ASN A 6 8.93 -12.81 3.68
CA ASN A 6 8.28 -11.50 3.67
C ASN A 6 9.08 -10.47 4.47
N LYS A 7 9.54 -10.82 5.68
CA LYS A 7 10.37 -9.93 6.51
C LYS A 7 11.66 -9.52 5.81
N SER A 8 12.34 -10.47 5.16
CA SER A 8 13.57 -10.21 4.41
C SER A 8 13.34 -9.29 3.21
N ARG A 9 12.24 -9.49 2.46
CA ARG A 9 11.85 -8.64 1.33
C ARG A 9 11.59 -7.19 1.78
N ILE A 10 10.77 -7.02 2.81
CA ILE A 10 10.42 -5.69 3.36
C ILE A 10 11.67 -4.94 3.82
N ALA A 11 12.56 -5.61 4.57
CA ALA A 11 13.80 -5.00 5.04
C ALA A 11 14.70 -4.56 3.87
N LYS A 12 14.74 -5.33 2.79
CA LYS A 12 15.49 -4.98 1.58
C LYS A 12 14.90 -3.74 0.88
N GLU A 13 13.58 -3.68 0.71
CA GLU A 13 12.91 -2.53 0.08
C GLU A 13 13.12 -1.22 0.88
N ILE A 14 13.07 -1.31 2.21
CA ILE A 14 13.38 -0.20 3.12
C ILE A 14 14.82 0.30 2.93
N LEU A 15 15.79 -0.62 2.89
CA LEU A 15 17.19 -0.27 2.68
C LEU A 15 17.45 0.33 1.29
N GLU A 16 16.86 -0.25 0.24
CA GLU A 16 16.95 0.26 -1.12
C GLU A 16 16.38 1.69 -1.22
N HIS A 17 15.25 1.97 -0.58
CA HIS A 17 14.67 3.30 -0.54
C HIS A 17 15.59 4.31 0.17
N LEU A 18 16.16 3.93 1.32
CA LEU A 18 17.13 4.75 2.08
C LEU A 18 18.41 5.05 1.30
N HIS A 19 18.85 4.14 0.43
CA HIS A 19 20.03 4.35 -0.40
C HIS A 19 19.73 5.20 -1.64
N ALA A 20 18.52 5.11 -2.19
CA ALA A 20 18.12 5.83 -3.39
C ALA A 20 17.69 7.28 -3.14
N HIS A 21 17.24 7.60 -1.91
CA HIS A 21 16.65 8.90 -1.59
C HIS A 21 17.37 9.59 -0.44
N THR A 22 17.25 10.92 -0.38
CA THR A 22 17.69 11.66 0.80
C THR A 22 16.79 11.31 1.98
N TYR A 23 17.38 10.94 3.10
CA TYR A 23 16.61 10.55 4.28
C TYR A 23 15.81 11.74 4.86
N ILE A 24 14.49 11.63 4.80
CA ILE A 24 13.53 12.54 5.44
C ILE A 24 12.65 11.69 6.37
N PRO A 25 12.72 11.89 7.70
CA PRO A 25 12.05 11.01 8.67
C PRO A 25 10.56 10.77 8.42
N ASP A 26 9.80 11.83 8.12
CA ASP A 26 8.35 11.73 7.94
C ASP A 26 7.98 10.95 6.67
N GLN A 27 8.74 11.17 5.59
CA GLN A 27 8.56 10.43 4.33
C GLN A 27 8.96 8.97 4.49
N MET A 28 10.01 8.69 5.26
CA MET A 28 10.42 7.33 5.58
C MET A 28 9.36 6.59 6.41
N ALA A 29 8.78 7.26 7.41
CA ALA A 29 7.71 6.69 8.22
C ALA A 29 6.47 6.35 7.36
N LEU A 30 6.11 7.24 6.44
CA LEU A 30 5.01 7.01 5.49
C LEU A 30 5.31 5.82 4.55
N PHE A 31 6.52 5.74 3.99
CA PHE A 31 6.94 4.63 3.13
C PHE A 31 6.86 3.27 3.84
N VAL A 32 7.40 3.19 5.06
CA VAL A 32 7.34 1.97 5.88
C VAL A 32 5.89 1.59 6.21
N TYR A 33 5.04 2.57 6.51
CA TYR A 33 3.62 2.36 6.77
C TYR A 33 2.87 1.80 5.55
N LEU A 34 3.17 2.32 4.35
CA LEU A 34 2.59 1.81 3.09
C LEU A 34 3.00 0.36 2.80
N ILE A 35 4.27 -0.02 3.02
CA ILE A 35 4.69 -1.41 2.89
C ILE A 35 3.96 -2.33 3.88
N TRP A 36 3.78 -1.87 5.12
CA TRP A 36 3.05 -2.63 6.13
C TRP A 36 1.57 -2.82 5.76
N LEU A 37 0.92 -1.77 5.24
CA LEU A 37 -0.45 -1.85 4.74
C LEU A 37 -0.57 -2.83 3.57
N ASP A 38 0.33 -2.74 2.59
CA ASP A 38 0.39 -3.61 1.41
C ASP A 38 0.47 -5.09 1.83
N GLU A 39 1.37 -5.42 2.76
CA GLU A 39 1.45 -6.77 3.34
C GLU A 39 0.17 -7.21 4.02
N LYS A 40 -0.47 -6.32 4.80
CA LYS A 40 -1.73 -6.64 5.45
C LYS A 40 -2.84 -6.91 4.43
N ILE A 41 -2.87 -6.16 3.33
CA ILE A 41 -3.81 -6.34 2.23
C ILE A 41 -3.61 -7.70 1.55
N TYR A 42 -2.37 -8.11 1.24
CA TYR A 42 -2.09 -9.44 0.69
C TYR A 42 -2.44 -10.60 1.63
N PHE A 43 -2.59 -10.34 2.93
CA PHE A 43 -3.12 -11.32 3.89
C PHE A 43 -4.65 -11.43 3.84
N TYR A 44 -5.37 -10.45 3.30
CA TYR A 44 -6.79 -10.58 3.02
C TYR A 44 -6.94 -11.38 1.71
N GLU A 45 -7.66 -12.51 1.77
CA GLU A 45 -7.98 -13.34 0.60
C GLU A 45 -8.98 -12.68 -0.39
N ASP A 46 -9.25 -11.38 -0.23
CA ASP A 46 -10.12 -10.61 -1.11
C ASP A 46 -9.31 -9.99 -2.26
N GLU A 47 -9.26 -10.73 -3.37
CA GLU A 47 -8.53 -10.33 -4.58
C GLU A 47 -8.98 -8.96 -5.11
N LYS A 48 -10.28 -8.65 -5.02
CA LYS A 48 -10.83 -7.39 -5.52
C LYS A 48 -10.40 -6.21 -4.67
N PHE A 49 -10.37 -6.37 -3.35
CA PHE A 49 -9.83 -5.36 -2.45
C PHE A 49 -8.33 -5.14 -2.69
N CYS A 50 -7.57 -6.22 -2.88
CA CYS A 50 -6.15 -6.15 -3.22
C CYS A 50 -5.88 -5.37 -4.51
N GLU A 51 -6.66 -5.61 -5.56
CA GLU A 51 -6.58 -4.87 -6.83
C GLU A 51 -6.86 -3.38 -6.65
N ILE A 52 -7.94 -3.03 -5.92
CA ILE A 52 -8.28 -1.63 -5.65
C ILE A 52 -7.11 -0.91 -4.95
N ILE A 53 -6.53 -1.50 -3.91
CA ILE A 53 -5.43 -0.82 -3.20
C ILE A 53 -4.16 -0.74 -4.05
N LYS A 54 -3.87 -1.76 -4.86
CA LYS A 54 -2.73 -1.73 -5.78
C LYS A 54 -2.84 -0.58 -6.77
N ASP A 55 -4.02 -0.38 -7.36
CA ASP A 55 -4.29 0.71 -8.29
C ASP A 55 -4.13 2.08 -7.61
N LEU A 56 -4.68 2.25 -6.39
CA LEU A 56 -4.56 3.50 -5.64
C LEU A 56 -3.11 3.81 -5.23
N ARG A 57 -2.29 2.80 -4.92
CA ARG A 57 -0.86 2.97 -4.57
C ARG A 57 -0.03 3.45 -5.77
N SER A 58 -0.35 2.97 -6.96
CA SER A 58 0.38 3.35 -8.19
C SER A 58 0.15 4.82 -8.60
N MET A 59 -0.88 5.48 -8.06
CA MET A 59 -1.17 6.90 -8.33
C MET A 59 -0.09 7.87 -7.80
N ASP A 60 0.75 7.45 -6.84
CA ASP A 60 1.87 8.26 -6.32
C ASP A 60 3.12 8.21 -7.25
N ALA A 61 3.19 7.23 -8.16
CA ALA A 61 4.36 6.97 -9.01
C ALA A 61 4.42 7.84 -10.29
N GLY A 62 3.56 8.85 -10.42
CA GLY A 62 3.51 9.73 -11.59
C GLY A 62 2.68 9.22 -12.77
N ASP A 63 1.98 8.09 -12.59
CA ASP A 63 0.93 7.67 -13.50
C ASP A 63 -0.29 8.60 -13.33
N GLU A 64 -0.95 8.98 -14.43
CA GLU A 64 -2.08 9.90 -14.44
C GLU A 64 -3.13 9.51 -13.38
N PHE A 65 -3.61 10.48 -12.60
CA PHE A 65 -4.67 10.27 -11.61
C PHE A 65 -5.93 9.74 -12.31
N THR A 66 -6.11 8.43 -12.31
CA THR A 66 -7.17 7.73 -13.06
C THR A 66 -8.54 7.84 -12.38
N TYR A 67 -8.56 8.11 -11.08
CA TYR A 67 -9.77 8.09 -10.26
C TYR A 67 -9.98 9.42 -9.54
N THR A 68 -11.21 9.92 -9.61
CA THR A 68 -11.72 11.03 -8.81
C THR A 68 -11.96 10.59 -7.36
N LYS A 69 -12.08 11.56 -6.46
CA LYS A 69 -12.38 11.32 -5.04
C LYS A 69 -13.66 10.51 -4.86
N GLU A 70 -14.69 10.81 -5.65
CA GLU A 70 -16.00 10.16 -5.60
C GLU A 70 -15.90 8.68 -6.02
N GLU A 71 -15.13 8.37 -7.07
CA GLU A 71 -14.88 7.00 -7.52
C GLU A 71 -14.13 6.18 -6.47
N ILE A 72 -13.15 6.76 -5.79
CA ILE A 72 -12.43 6.11 -4.69
C ILE A 72 -13.39 5.79 -3.53
N ILE A 73 -14.31 6.70 -3.20
CA ILE A 73 -15.32 6.49 -2.15
C ILE A 73 -16.25 5.34 -2.54
N GLU A 74 -16.73 5.29 -3.78
CA GLU A 74 -17.60 4.22 -4.27
C GLU A 74 -16.91 2.84 -4.24
N MET A 75 -15.62 2.78 -4.61
CA MET A 75 -14.84 1.54 -4.59
C MET A 75 -14.65 0.97 -3.18
N LEU A 76 -14.44 1.84 -2.18
CA LEU A 76 -14.11 1.43 -0.81
C LEU A 76 -15.35 1.22 0.08
N THR A 77 -16.48 1.88 -0.22
CA THR A 77 -17.71 1.82 0.58
C THR A 77 -18.22 0.38 0.85
N PRO A 78 -18.19 -0.57 -0.11
CA PRO A 78 -18.64 -1.95 0.13
C PRO A 78 -17.84 -2.71 1.21
N TYR A 79 -16.60 -2.27 1.50
CA TYR A 79 -15.73 -2.88 2.50
C TYR A 79 -15.88 -2.28 3.89
N ILE A 80 -16.68 -1.23 4.03
CA ILE A 80 -17.00 -0.60 5.30
C ILE A 80 -18.32 -1.21 5.78
N THR A 81 -18.24 -2.30 6.54
CA THR A 81 -19.41 -2.82 7.25
C THR A 81 -19.91 -1.75 8.22
N PRO A 82 -21.22 -1.51 8.34
CA PRO A 82 -21.74 -0.69 9.42
C PRO A 82 -21.27 -1.31 10.73
N ILE A 83 -20.60 -0.53 11.57
CA ILE A 83 -20.31 -0.93 12.94
C ILE A 83 -21.68 -1.14 13.60
N GLY A 84 -22.05 -2.40 13.80
CA GLY A 84 -23.17 -2.81 14.63
C GLY A 84 -22.79 -2.74 16.11
#